data_AF-A0A0Q7L872-F1
#
_entry.id   AF-A0A0Q7L872-F1
#
_cell.length_a   1.000
_cell.length_b   1.000
_cell.length_c   1.000
_cell.angle_alpha   90.00
_cell.angle_beta   90.00
_cell.angle_gamma   90.00
#
_symmetry.space_group_name_H-M   'P 1'
#
loop_
_entity.id
_entity.type
_entity.pdbx_description
1 polymer ?
#
loop_
_entity_poly.entity_id
_entity_poly.type
_entity_poly.pdbx_seq_one_letter_code
_entity_poly.pdbx_strand_id
1 'polypeptide(L)' 'MSALNDLALTVEEREPGRFYWLLLEAVHDTGSTADTLGYQPMRVAARPQPSYSSALALGAAALKQVAATARHPGPSDSA' A
#
# COMPACT_ATOMS: atom_id res chain seq x y z
N MET A 1 -16.93 2.85 6.69
CA MET A 1 -16.13 3.68 5.77
C MET A 1 -14.73 3.11 5.78
N SER A 2 -14.35 2.30 4.79
CA SER A 2 -12.98 1.76 4.71
C SER A 2 -12.05 2.92 4.40
N ALA A 3 -11.47 3.48 5.45
CA ALA A 3 -10.59 4.61 5.31
C ALA A 3 -9.34 4.13 4.56
N LEU A 4 -9.03 4.79 3.45
CA LEU A 4 -7.70 4.84 2.84
C LEU A 4 -6.55 5.19 3.82
N ASN A 5 -6.85 5.42 5.09
CA ASN A 5 -5.96 6.00 6.09
C ASN A 5 -4.93 4.99 6.61
N ASP A 6 -5.11 3.70 6.33
CA ASP A 6 -4.25 2.66 6.90
C ASP A 6 -3.46 1.90 5.83
N LEU A 7 -2.94 2.67 4.86
CA LEU A 7 -1.98 2.16 3.87
C LEU A 7 -0.54 2.47 4.31
N ALA A 8 0.30 1.46 4.34
CA ALA A 8 1.73 1.61 4.55
C ALA A 8 2.51 1.29 3.27
N LEU A 9 3.66 1.96 3.10
CA LEU A 9 4.62 1.68 2.04
C LEU A 9 5.91 1.19 2.69
N THR A 10 6.39 0.03 2.26
CA THR A 10 7.71 -0.48 2.62
C THR A 10 8.52 -0.83 1.37
N VAL A 11 9.84 -0.97 1.54
CA VAL A 11 10.76 -1.41 0.50
C VAL A 11 11.55 -2.60 1.04
N GLU A 12 11.56 -3.68 0.26
CA GLU A 12 12.30 -4.90 0.56
C GLU A 12 13.44 -5.08 -0.44
N GLU A 13 14.63 -5.40 0.05
CA GLU A 13 15.71 -5.95 -0.76
C GLU A 13 15.61 -7.47 -0.70
N ARG A 14 15.18 -8.10 -1.80
CA ARG A 14 14.97 -9.56 -1.85
C ARG A 14 16.20 -10.31 -2.31
N GLU A 15 16.96 -9.70 -3.20
CA GLU A 15 18.31 -10.09 -3.56
C GLU A 15 19.19 -8.83 -3.58
N PRO A 16 20.52 -8.96 -3.44
CA PRO A 16 21.41 -7.81 -3.47
C PRO A 16 21.18 -6.92 -4.70
N GLY A 17 20.87 -5.65 -4.46
CA GLY A 17 20.59 -4.66 -5.50
C GLY A 17 19.20 -4.77 -6.16
N ARG A 18 18.31 -5.64 -5.65
CA ARG A 18 16.95 -5.86 -6.20
C ARG A 18 15.89 -5.44 -5.18
N PHE A 19 15.46 -4.19 -5.31
CA PHE A 19 14.54 -3.55 -4.38
C PHE A 19 13.10 -3.58 -4.90
N TYR A 20 12.15 -4.01 -4.06
CA TYR A 20 10.73 -4.04 -4.38
C TYR A 20 9.98 -3.11 -3.43
N TRP A 21 9.05 -2.31 -3.94
CA TRP A 21 8.10 -1.60 -3.09
C TRP A 21 6.87 -2.47 -2.84
N LEU A 22 6.32 -2.38 -1.62
CA LEU A 22 5.11 -3.05 -1.21
C LEU A 22 4.18 -2.04 -0.55
N LEU A 23 2.93 -2.03 -1.01
CA LEU A 23 1.84 -1.38 -0.31
C LEU A 23 1.13 -2.41 0.55
N LEU A 24 0.96 -2.06 1.82
CA LEU A 24 0.28 -2.85 2.83
C LEU A 24 -1.00 -2.15 3.22
N GLU A 25 -2.05 -2.90 3.51
CA GLU A 25 -3.29 -2.39 4.09
C GLU A 25 -3.44 -2.91 5.53
N ALA A 26 -3.91 -2.07 6.44
CA ALA A 26 -4.17 -2.52 7.80
C ALA A 26 -5.40 -3.41 7.87
N VAL A 27 -5.24 -4.50 8.61
CA VAL A 27 -6.31 -5.44 8.94
C VAL A 27 -6.98 -4.94 10.21
N HIS A 28 -8.18 -4.37 10.05
CA HIS A 28 -9.01 -3.96 11.16
C HIS A 28 -9.80 -5.17 11.65
N ASP A 29 -9.19 -5.98 12.52
CA ASP A 29 -9.95 -7.00 13.23
C ASP A 29 -10.77 -6.31 14.34
N THR A 30 -12.08 -6.19 14.13
CA THR A 30 -13.01 -5.52 15.06
C THR A 30 -13.19 -6.27 16.39
N GLY A 31 -12.46 -7.36 16.63
CA GLY A 31 -12.53 -8.14 17.87
C GLY A 31 -11.18 -8.49 18.51
N SER A 32 -10.05 -8.04 17.96
CA SER A 32 -8.73 -8.43 18.48
C SER A 32 -8.26 -7.50 19.60
N THR A 33 -8.00 -8.06 20.79
CA THR A 33 -7.35 -7.39 21.93
C THR A 33 -5.83 -7.23 21.76
N ALA A 34 -5.31 -7.40 20.54
CA ALA A 34 -3.88 -7.32 20.29
C ALA A 34 -3.46 -5.85 20.09
N ASP A 35 -2.48 -5.38 20.87
CA ASP A 35 -1.84 -4.05 20.74
C ASP A 35 -1.01 -3.91 19.44
N THR A 36 -1.13 -4.83 18.49
CA THR A 36 -0.40 -4.83 17.22
C THR A 36 -1.31 -4.46 16.06
N LEU A 37 -0.88 -3.46 15.29
CA LEU A 37 -1.52 -3.14 14.01
C LEU A 37 -1.15 -4.23 12.99
N GLY A 38 -2.11 -5.09 12.64
CA GLY A 38 -1.95 -6.09 11.59
C GLY A 38 -1.93 -5.41 10.22
N TYR A 39 -0.97 -5.79 9.37
CA TYR A 39 -0.88 -5.32 7.99
C TYR A 39 -0.78 -6.51 7.05
N GLN A 40 -1.47 -6.45 5.91
CA GLN A 40 -1.38 -7.46 4.85
C GLN A 40 -0.93 -6.85 3.51
N PRO A 41 -0.18 -7.59 2.67
CA PRO A 41 0.19 -7.14 1.33
C PRO A 41 -1.03 -6.86 0.45
N MET A 42 -1.14 -5.61 -0.01
CA MET A 42 -2.17 -5.19 -0.97
C MET A 42 -1.60 -5.16 -2.39
N ARG A 43 -0.39 -4.61 -2.58
CA ARG A 43 0.23 -4.49 -3.90
C ARG A 43 1.75 -4.52 -3.83
N VAL A 44 2.39 -5.14 -4.81
CA VAL A 44 3.85 -5.28 -4.87
C VAL A 44 4.36 -4.84 -6.25
N ALA A 45 5.56 -4.28 -6.30
CA ALA A 45 6.25 -4.01 -7.55
C ALA A 45 6.39 -5.29 -8.40
N ALA A 46 5.95 -5.23 -9.66
CA ALA A 46 6.07 -6.37 -10.58
C ALA A 46 7.52 -6.69 -10.99
N ARG A 47 8.43 -5.72 -10.84
CA ARG A 47 9.86 -5.84 -11.17
C ARG A 47 10.70 -5.16 -10.09
N PRO A 48 11.94 -5.62 -9.86
CA PRO A 48 12.87 -4.98 -8.94
C PRO A 48 13.33 -3.64 -9.49
N GLN A 49 13.67 -2.74 -8.58
CA GLN A 49 14.28 -1.45 -8.85
C GLN A 49 15.76 -1.48 -8.49
N PRO A 50 16.60 -0.69 -9.18
CA PRO A 50 18.06 -0.74 -9.01
C PRO A 50 18.55 -0.12 -7.70
N SER A 51 17.69 0.58 -6.96
CA SER A 51 18.02 1.17 -5.67
C SER A 51 16.81 1.26 -4.75
N TYR A 52 17.07 1.31 -3.45
CA TYR A 52 16.06 1.59 -2.43
C TYR A 52 15.28 2.87 -2.73
N SER A 53 15.98 3.95 -3.09
CA SER A 53 15.36 5.24 -3.40
C SER A 53 14.44 5.19 -4.62
N SER A 54 14.82 4.44 -5.67
CA SER A 54 13.98 4.24 -6.85
C SER A 54 12.71 3.47 -6.50
N ALA A 55 12.84 2.41 -5.71
CA ALA A 55 11.69 1.64 -5.20
C ALA A 55 10.77 2.52 -4.36
N LEU A 56 11.32 3.31 -3.43
CA LEU A 56 10.55 4.20 -2.57
C LEU A 56 9.79 5.27 -3.37
N ALA A 57 10.45 5.91 -4.34
CA ALA A 57 9.82 6.94 -5.17
C ALA A 57 8.65 6.38 -6.00
N LEU A 58 8.86 5.23 -6.64
CA LEU A 58 7.81 4.56 -7.42
C LEU A 58 6.68 4.04 -6.51
N GLY A 59 7.01 3.48 -5.35
CA GLY A 59 6.05 3.06 -4.33
C GLY A 59 5.20 4.22 -3.81
N ALA A 60 5.80 5.39 -3.58
CA ALA A 60 5.09 6.59 -3.14
C ALA A 60 4.15 7.13 -4.22
N ALA A 61 4.54 7.07 -5.50
CA ALA A 61 3.66 7.41 -6.61
C ALA A 61 2.46 6.44 -6.68
N ALA A 62 2.72 5.15 -6.54
CA ALA A 62 1.72 4.10 -6.44
C ALA A 62 0.73 4.34 -5.29
N LEU A 63 1.22 4.70 -4.10
CA LEU A 63 0.39 5.03 -2.93
C LEU A 63 -0.51 6.24 -3.20
N LYS A 64 0.03 7.31 -3.79
CA LYS A 64 -0.75 8.51 -4.14
C LYS A 64 -1.90 8.20 -5.11
N GLN A 65 -1.69 7.31 -6.08
CA GLN A 65 -2.75 6.91 -7.02
C GLN A 65 -3.89 6.15 -6.32
N VAL A 66 -3.56 5.24 -5.40
CA VAL A 66 -4.56 4.52 -4.61
C VAL A 66 -5.34 5.50 -3.72
N ALA A 67 -4.63 6.41 -3.04
CA ALA A 67 -5.23 7.45 -2.21
C ALA A 67 -6.13 8.42 -2.99
N ALA A 68 -5.79 8.73 -4.25
CA ALA A 68 -6.62 9.56 -5.11
C ALA A 68 -7.90 8.84 -5.55
N THR A 69 -7.81 7.54 -5.86
CA THR A 69 -8.94 6.74 -6.34
C THR A 69 -10.02 6.59 -5.28
N ALA A 70 -9.66 6.28 -4.04
CA ALA A 70 -10.68 6.11 -3.00
C ALA A 70 -11.16 7.42 -2.35
N ARG A 71 -10.58 8.59 -2.68
CA ARG A 71 -11.23 9.90 -2.43
C ARG A 71 -12.34 10.23 -3.42
N HIS A 72 -12.40 9.53 -4.56
CA HIS A 72 -13.39 9.78 -5.60
C HIS A 72 -14.31 8.55 -5.74
N PRO A 73 -15.31 8.38 -4.85
CA PRO A 73 -16.45 7.56 -5.23
C PRO A 73 -17.06 8.25 -6.45
N GLY A 74 -17.17 7.56 -7.58
CA GLY A 74 -17.89 8.09 -8.74
C GLY A 74 -19.31 8.51 -8.33
N PRO A 75 -19.95 9.45 -9.03
CA PRO A 75 -21.36 9.76 -8.78
C PRO A 75 -22.13 8.44 -8.80
N SER A 76 -22.85 8.17 -7.71
CA SER A 76 -23.71 7.00 -7.57
C SER A 76 -24.72 7.04 -8.71
N ASP A 77 -24.45 6.29 -9.76
CA ASP A 77 -25.35 6.19 -10.90
C ASP A 77 -26.34 5.06 -10.65
N SER A 78 -27.63 5.45 -10.66
CA SER A 78 -28.83 4.62 -10.84
C SER A 78 -29.30 3.77 -9.65
N ALA A 79 -30.60 3.72 -9.28
CA ALA A 79 -31.83 4.23 -9.90
C ALA A 79 -32.92 4.41 -8.82
#